data_AF-F0UXQ6-F1
#
_entry.id   AF-F0UXQ6-F1
#
_cell.length_a   1.000
_cell.length_b   1.000
_cell.length_c   1.000
_cell.angle_alpha   90.00
_cell.angle_beta   90.00
_cell.angle_gamma   90.00
#
_symmetry.space_group_name_H-M   'P 1'
#
loop_
_entity.id
_entity.type
_entity.pdbx_description
1 polymer ?
#
loop_
_entity_poly.entity_id
_entity_poly.type
_entity_poly.pdbx_seq_one_letter_code
_entity_poly.pdbx_strand_id
1 'polypeptide(L)'
;ASNWAFNYMVVEITPIGIQSLQWKFYIIWTVFNASFVPIVYLFYPETADRTLEDIDRLFRDNQDIFIFKDKDAISSKRPLAYIEHEQAEVRRNSSIISANPEANKHRLAAIERANRGDFDEKAAQRVENV
;
A
#
# COMPACT_ATOMS: atom_id res chain seq x y z
N ALA A 1 14.43 -7.32 -11.92
CA ALA A 1 15.67 -7.46 -12.72
C ALA A 1 16.14 -6.12 -13.32
N SER A 2 15.23 -5.26 -13.79
CA SER A 2 15.58 -4.05 -14.56
C SER A 2 16.40 -2.99 -13.79
N ASN A 3 16.17 -2.81 -12.47
CA ASN A 3 16.93 -1.82 -11.69
C ASN A 3 18.44 -2.06 -11.73
N TRP A 4 18.89 -3.31 -11.57
CA TRP A 4 20.32 -3.63 -11.64
C TRP A 4 20.90 -3.43 -13.04
N ALA A 5 20.12 -3.73 -14.08
CA ALA A 5 20.54 -3.53 -15.47
C ALA A 5 20.69 -2.04 -15.83
N PHE A 6 19.76 -1.18 -15.42
CA PHE A 6 19.87 0.27 -15.65
C PHE A 6 21.03 0.89 -14.89
N ASN A 7 21.28 0.48 -13.64
CA ASN A 7 22.44 0.94 -12.90
C ASN A 7 23.76 0.57 -13.61
N TYR A 8 23.89 -0.66 -14.10
CA TYR A 8 25.05 -1.09 -14.87
C TYR A 8 25.19 -0.29 -16.18
N MET A 9 24.11 -0.12 -16.93
CA MET A 9 24.08 0.62 -18.19
C MET A 9 24.58 2.06 -18.01
N VAL A 10 24.14 2.76 -16.97
CA VAL A 10 24.54 4.14 -16.69
C VAL A 10 26.04 4.24 -16.37
N VAL A 11 26.57 3.30 -15.58
CA VAL A 11 27.99 3.26 -15.20
C VAL A 11 28.88 3.06 -16.43
N GLU A 12 28.48 2.21 -17.38
CA GLU A 12 29.27 1.96 -18.60
C GLU A 12 29.19 3.10 -19.63
N ILE A 13 28.03 3.72 -19.81
CA ILE A 13 27.86 4.79 -20.80
C ILE A 13 28.54 6.09 -20.38
N THR A 14 28.56 6.40 -19.08
CA THR A 14 29.08 7.66 -18.54
C THR A 14 30.55 7.96 -18.89
N PRO A 15 31.53 7.05 -18.71
CA PRO A 15 32.93 7.35 -19.01
C PRO A 15 33.18 7.61 -20.50
N ILE A 16 32.55 6.84 -21.38
CA ILE A 16 32.65 7.00 -22.85
C ILE A 16 31.99 8.31 -23.29
N GLY A 17 30.85 8.65 -22.68
CA GLY A 17 30.12 9.89 -22.93
C GLY A 17 30.93 11.13 -22.54
N ILE A 18 31.56 11.13 -21.36
CA ILE A 18 32.37 12.26 -20.90
C ILE A 18 33.64 12.42 -21.75
N GLN A 19 34.29 11.32 -22.14
CA GLN A 19 35.51 11.38 -22.96
C GLN A 19 35.25 11.95 -24.36
N SER A 20 34.11 11.62 -24.97
CA SER A 20 33.77 12.03 -26.34
C SER A 20 33.04 13.39 -26.43
N LEU A 21 32.09 13.64 -25.52
CA LEU A 21 31.20 14.81 -25.58
C LEU A 21 31.51 15.87 -24.51
N GLN A 22 32.38 15.57 -23.53
CA GLN A 22 32.76 16.47 -22.45
C GLN A 22 31.53 17.11 -21.78
N TRP A 23 31.45 18.45 -21.76
CA TRP A 23 30.37 19.20 -21.13
C TRP A 23 28.99 18.96 -21.77
N LYS A 24 28.94 18.54 -23.05
CA LYS A 24 27.67 18.30 -23.76
C LYS A 24 26.96 17.06 -23.25
N PHE A 25 27.67 16.11 -22.64
CA PHE A 25 27.08 14.92 -22.04
C PHE A 25 26.09 15.27 -20.92
N TYR A 26 26.32 16.36 -20.18
CA TYR A 26 25.40 16.83 -19.13
C TYR A 26 24.04 17.26 -19.70
N ILE A 27 23.99 17.78 -20.94
CA ILE A 27 22.73 18.17 -21.59
C ILE A 27 21.80 16.96 -21.75
N ILE A 28 22.35 15.78 -22.05
CA ILE A 28 21.59 14.54 -22.19
C ILE A 28 20.89 14.22 -20.85
N TRP A 29 21.62 14.28 -19.73
CA TRP A 29 21.04 14.08 -18.40
C TRP A 29 19.99 15.12 -18.05
N THR A 30 20.21 16.39 -18.41
CA THR A 30 19.22 17.45 -18.23
C THR A 30 17.94 17.16 -19.01
N VAL A 31 18.04 16.73 -20.28
CA VAL A 31 16.86 16.40 -21.10
C VAL A 31 16.13 15.17 -20.56
N PHE A 32 16.85 14.11 -20.16
CA PHE A 32 16.23 12.95 -19.53
C PHE A 32 15.49 13.36 -18.25
N ASN A 33 16.14 14.09 -17.35
CA ASN A 33 15.51 14.57 -16.12
C ASN A 33 14.30 15.47 -16.40
N ALA A 34 14.43 16.41 -17.34
CA ALA A 34 13.34 17.27 -17.78
C ALA A 34 12.19 16.51 -18.44
N SER A 35 12.46 15.38 -19.11
CA SER A 35 11.43 14.50 -19.69
C SER A 35 10.72 13.66 -18.64
N PHE A 36 11.41 13.27 -17.55
CA PHE A 36 10.78 12.55 -16.45
C PHE A 36 9.73 13.41 -15.72
N VAL A 37 9.94 14.72 -15.60
CA VAL A 37 8.99 15.63 -14.92
C VAL A 37 7.57 15.58 -15.52
N PRO A 38 7.34 15.81 -16.83
CA PRO A 38 6.00 15.73 -17.42
C PRO A 38 5.48 14.29 -17.44
N ILE A 39 6.35 13.28 -17.58
CA ILE A 39 5.93 11.88 -17.55
C ILE A 39 5.34 11.54 -16.18
N VAL A 40 6.05 11.85 -15.09
CA VAL A 40 5.56 11.61 -13.73
C VAL A 40 4.31 12.44 -13.46
N TYR A 41 4.30 13.72 -13.86
CA TYR A 41 3.14 14.58 -13.64
C TYR A 41 1.86 14.10 -14.36
N LEU A 42 1.98 13.52 -15.56
CA LEU A 42 0.83 13.12 -16.36
C LEU A 42 0.39 11.66 -16.11
N PHE A 43 1.34 10.76 -15.82
CA PHE A 43 1.11 9.32 -15.78
C PHE A 43 1.14 8.70 -14.36
N TYR A 44 1.64 9.41 -13.35
CA TYR A 44 1.67 8.89 -11.98
C TYR A 44 0.66 9.61 -11.09
N PRO A 45 -0.39 8.90 -10.61
CA PRO A 45 -1.28 9.45 -9.60
C PRO A 45 -0.57 9.53 -8.24
N GLU A 46 -1.03 10.44 -7.38
CA GLU A 46 -0.50 10.62 -6.04
C GLU A 46 -0.83 9.39 -5.17
N THR A 47 0.21 8.66 -4.75
CA THR A 47 0.06 7.41 -3.97
C THR A 47 0.23 7.61 -2.46
N ALA A 48 0.50 8.83 -1.99
CA ALA A 48 0.68 9.09 -0.56
C ALA A 48 -0.65 8.90 0.21
N ASP A 49 -0.57 8.29 1.40
CA ASP A 49 -1.71 8.10 2.32
C ASP A 49 -2.92 7.36 1.72
N ARG A 50 -2.70 6.52 0.70
CA ARG A 50 -3.71 5.66 0.08
C ARG A 50 -3.51 4.20 0.44
N THR A 51 -4.63 3.50 0.68
CA THR A 51 -4.59 2.05 0.84
C THR A 51 -4.48 1.37 -0.53
N LEU A 52 -3.99 0.13 -0.56
CA LEU A 52 -3.90 -0.65 -1.80
C LEU A 52 -5.27 -0.83 -2.47
N GLU A 53 -6.34 -0.92 -1.67
CA GLU A 53 -7.72 -1.01 -2.16
C GLU A 53 -8.19 0.30 -2.81
N ASP A 54 -7.81 1.46 -2.26
CA ASP A 54 -8.16 2.76 -2.86
C ASP A 54 -7.46 2.96 -4.21
N ILE A 55 -6.19 2.53 -4.32
CA ILE A 55 -5.42 2.61 -5.57
C ILE A 55 -6.06 1.71 -6.64
N ASP A 56 -6.41 0.48 -6.28
CA ASP A 56 -7.07 -0.46 -7.20
C ASP A 56 -8.44 0.06 -7.66
N ARG A 57 -9.22 0.71 -6.77
CA ARG A 57 -10.47 1.40 -7.16
C ARG A 57 -10.23 2.59 -8.06
N LEU A 58 -9.22 3.41 -7.77
CA LEU A 58 -8.84 4.55 -8.60
C LEU A 58 -8.56 4.11 -10.05
N PHE A 59 -7.84 2.99 -10.24
CA PHE A 59 -7.57 2.45 -11.58
C PHE A 59 -8.77 1.76 -12.24
N ARG A 60 -9.77 1.29 -11.48
CA ARG A 60 -11.03 0.77 -12.05
C ARG A 60 -11.95 1.90 -12.51
N ASP A 61 -12.13 2.91 -11.66
CA ASP A 61 -13.10 3.99 -11.87
C ASP A 61 -12.57 5.05 -12.84
N ASN A 62 -11.25 5.31 -12.83
CA ASN A 62 -10.61 6.24 -13.76
C ASN A 62 -9.87 5.48 -14.88
N GLN A 63 -10.54 5.32 -16.02
CA GLN A 63 -9.96 4.75 -17.25
C GLN A 63 -9.25 5.80 -18.13
N ASP A 64 -9.16 7.05 -17.66
CA ASP A 64 -8.52 8.12 -18.42
C ASP A 64 -6.99 8.00 -18.31
N ILE A 65 -6.32 7.97 -19.47
CA ILE A 65 -4.85 7.91 -19.60
C ILE A 65 -4.19 9.15 -18.97
N PHE A 66 -4.96 10.22 -18.77
CA PHE A 66 -4.51 11.51 -18.31
C PHE A 66 -5.02 11.81 -16.89
N ILE A 67 -4.14 11.65 -15.91
CA ILE A 67 -4.47 11.74 -14.48
C ILE A 67 -4.67 13.19 -14.00
N PHE A 68 -4.17 14.18 -14.76
CA PHE A 68 -4.24 15.61 -14.39
C PHE A 68 -5.67 16.17 -14.26
N LYS A 69 -6.68 15.48 -14.80
CA LYS A 69 -8.06 15.96 -14.85
C LYS A 69 -8.86 15.60 -13.60
N ASP A 70 -8.43 14.56 -12.87
CA ASP A 70 -9.11 14.11 -11.66
C ASP A 70 -8.43 14.69 -10.41
N LYS A 71 -9.19 15.46 -9.65
CA LYS A 71 -8.74 16.07 -8.40
C LYS A 71 -8.47 15.02 -7.32
N ASP A 72 -9.18 13.90 -7.36
CA ASP A 72 -9.06 12.84 -6.36
C ASP A 72 -7.81 11.99 -6.59
N ALA A 73 -7.27 11.98 -7.81
CA ALA A 73 -6.02 11.29 -8.18
C ALA A 73 -4.75 12.11 -7.88
N ILE A 74 -4.86 13.42 -7.68
CA ILE A 74 -3.75 14.35 -7.40
C ILE A 74 -3.69 14.75 -5.92
N SER A 75 -4.78 14.53 -5.17
CA SER A 75 -4.84 14.86 -3.76
C SER A 75 -3.97 13.92 -2.91
N SER A 76 -2.95 14.51 -2.27
CA SER A 76 -2.07 13.86 -1.29
C SER A 76 -2.79 13.42 -0.01
N LYS A 77 -3.93 14.05 0.33
CA LYS A 77 -4.78 13.58 1.42
C LYS A 77 -5.80 12.58 0.90
N ARG A 78 -6.04 11.53 1.69
CA ARG A 78 -7.14 10.59 1.46
C ARG A 78 -8.50 11.33 1.49
N PRO A 79 -9.27 11.36 0.39
CA PRO A 79 -10.57 11.99 0.32
C PRO A 79 -11.54 11.29 1.25
N LEU A 80 -12.42 12.07 1.87
CA LEU A 80 -13.41 11.57 2.84
C LEU A 80 -14.30 10.47 2.25
N ALA A 81 -14.60 10.52 0.95
CA ALA A 81 -15.39 9.50 0.26
C ALA A 81 -14.82 8.08 0.41
N TYR A 82 -13.50 7.92 0.32
CA TYR A 82 -12.85 6.61 0.47
C TYR A 82 -12.91 6.11 1.92
N ILE A 83 -12.73 7.01 2.89
CA ILE A 83 -12.81 6.70 4.32
C ILE A 83 -14.24 6.30 4.71
N GLU A 84 -15.25 7.03 4.23
CA GLU A 84 -16.65 6.72 4.49
C GLU A 84 -17.06 5.38 3.90
N HIS A 85 -16.56 5.04 2.70
CA HIS A 85 -16.85 3.77 2.04
C HIS A 85 -16.23 2.58 2.79
N GLU A 86 -14.97 2.71 3.23
CA GLU A 86 -14.31 1.70 4.07
C GLU A 86 -15.06 1.53 5.40
N GLN A 87 -15.46 2.62 6.06
CA GLN A 87 -16.26 2.56 7.28
C GLN A 87 -17.65 1.95 7.07
N ALA A 88 -18.27 2.15 5.90
CA ALA A 88 -19.54 1.51 5.55
C ALA A 88 -19.37 0.00 5.35
N GLU A 89 -18.28 -0.44 4.72
CA GLU A 89 -17.93 -1.86 4.54
C GLU A 89 -17.61 -2.53 5.89
N VAL A 90 -16.81 -1.90 6.74
CA VAL A 90 -16.52 -2.38 8.11
C VAL A 90 -17.80 -2.48 8.96
N ARG A 91 -18.72 -1.50 8.84
CA ARG A 91 -20.02 -1.56 9.51
C ARG A 91 -20.89 -2.71 9.00
N ARG A 92 -20.91 -2.96 7.69
CA ARG A 92 -21.65 -4.08 7.11
C ARG A 92 -21.08 -5.43 7.53
N ASN A 93 -19.75 -5.59 7.49
CA ASN A 93 -19.11 -6.84 7.89
C ASN A 93 -19.25 -7.08 9.40
N SER A 94 -19.12 -6.04 10.22
CA SER A 94 -19.33 -6.16 11.67
C SER A 94 -20.80 -6.43 12.04
N SER A 95 -21.77 -5.92 11.28
CA SER A 95 -23.19 -6.23 11.49
C SER A 95 -23.53 -7.68 11.12
N ILE A 96 -22.89 -8.28 10.11
CA ILE A 96 -23.04 -9.71 9.81
C ILE A 96 -22.47 -10.57 10.95
N ILE A 97 -21.32 -10.17 11.52
CA ILE A 97 -20.69 -10.89 12.63
C ILE A 97 -21.54 -10.79 13.91
N SER A 98 -22.15 -9.64 14.19
CA SER A 98 -23.04 -9.49 15.34
C SER A 98 -24.39 -10.16 15.12
N ALA A 99 -24.89 -10.17 13.89
CA ALA A 99 -26.18 -10.75 13.53
C ALA A 99 -26.19 -12.28 13.46
N ASN A 100 -25.03 -12.96 13.43
CA ASN A 100 -24.95 -14.42 13.49
C ASN A 100 -24.77 -14.90 14.96
N PRO A 101 -25.84 -15.28 15.67
CA PRO A 101 -25.77 -15.63 17.08
C PRO A 101 -24.96 -16.91 17.32
N GLU A 102 -24.98 -17.83 16.35
CA GLU A 102 -24.26 -19.11 16.39
C GLU A 102 -22.74 -18.90 16.35
N ALA A 103 -22.26 -17.99 15.48
CA ALA A 103 -20.84 -17.67 15.39
C ALA A 103 -20.32 -17.01 16.69
N ASN A 104 -21.11 -16.12 17.29
CA ASN A 104 -20.76 -15.52 18.58
C ASN A 104 -20.75 -16.55 19.71
N LYS A 105 -21.72 -17.47 19.73
CA LYS A 105 -21.77 -18.56 20.71
C LYS A 105 -20.54 -19.48 20.61
N HIS A 106 -20.09 -19.81 19.39
CA HIS A 106 -18.90 -20.62 19.16
C HIS A 106 -17.61 -19.92 19.62
N ARG A 107 -17.46 -18.61 19.36
CA ARG A 107 -16.28 -17.83 19.82
C ARG A 107 -16.23 -17.74 21.34
N LEU A 108 -17.38 -17.50 21.99
CA LEU A 108 -17.48 -17.45 23.45
C LEU A 108 -17.12 -18.80 24.08
N ALA A 109 -17.63 -19.91 23.53
CA ALA A 109 -17.31 -21.26 24.00
C ALA A 109 -15.81 -21.60 23.84
N ALA A 110 -15.15 -21.10 22.78
CA ALA A 110 -13.71 -21.29 22.58
C ALA A 110 -12.88 -20.49 23.61
N ILE A 111 -13.27 -19.23 23.89
CA ILE A 111 -12.62 -18.38 24.90
C ILE A 111 -12.77 -19.00 26.29
N GLU A 112 -13.95 -19.54 26.61
CA GLU A 112 -14.20 -20.18 27.90
C GLU A 112 -13.35 -21.45 28.09
N ARG A 113 -13.18 -22.26 27.03
CA ARG A 113 -12.29 -23.43 27.06
C ARG A 113 -10.82 -23.05 27.23
N ALA A 114 -10.37 -21.98 26.58
CA ALA A 114 -9.00 -21.48 26.71
C ALA A 114 -8.72 -20.96 28.14
N ASN A 115 -9.63 -20.16 28.69
CA ASN A 115 -9.51 -19.66 30.07
C ASN A 115 -9.55 -20.80 31.11
N ARG A 116 -10.35 -21.84 30.87
CA ARG A 116 -10.39 -23.03 31.73
C ARG A 116 -9.06 -23.78 31.70
N GLY A 117 -8.49 -24.00 30.52
CA GLY A 117 -7.18 -24.63 30.37
C GLY A 117 -6.06 -23.86 31.07
N ASP A 118 -6.02 -22.53 30.92
CA ASP A 118 -5.02 -21.67 31.59
C ASP A 118 -5.19 -21.68 33.12
N PHE A 119 -6.42 -21.79 33.61
CA PHE A 119 -6.69 -21.94 35.04
C PHE A 119 -6.22 -23.29 35.57
N ASP A 120 -6.51 -24.37 34.85
CA ASP A 120 -6.12 -25.73 35.22
C ASP A 120 -4.59 -25.89 35.21
N GLU A 121 -3.90 -25.29 34.23
CA GLU A 121 -2.44 -25.27 34.15
C GLU A 121 -1.80 -24.51 35.34
N LYS A 122 -2.34 -23.34 35.68
CA LYS A 122 -1.90 -22.58 36.87
C LYS A 122 -2.19 -23.29 38.18
N ALA A 123 -3.30 -24.03 38.26
CA ALA A 123 -3.64 -24.82 39.43
C ALA A 123 -2.68 -26.01 39.59
N ALA A 124 -2.35 -26.70 38.51
CA ALA A 124 -1.39 -27.81 38.51
C ALA A 124 0.01 -27.35 38.95
N GLN A 125 0.51 -26.24 38.40
CA GLN A 125 1.79 -25.65 38.82
C GLN A 125 1.80 -25.21 40.29
N ARG A 126 0.66 -24.83 40.87
CA ARG A 126 0.58 -24.44 42.28
C ARG A 126 0.60 -25.63 43.24
N VAL A 127 0.14 -26.80 42.80
CA VAL A 127 0.19 -28.04 43.60
C VAL A 127 1.57 -28.68 43.53
N GLU A 128 2.28 -28.57 42.39
CA GLU A 128 3.63 -29.10 42.21
C GLU A 128 4.71 -28.32 42.99
N ASN A 129 4.46 -27.05 43.32
CA ASN A 129 5.40 -26.17 44.04
C ASN A 129 5.17 -26.13 45.58
N VAL A 130 4.41 -27.08 46.14
CA VAL A 130 4.18 -27.25 47.60
C VAL A 130 4.70 -28.61 48.04
#